data_AF-A0A4U6T0W7-F1
#
_entry.id   AF-A0A4U6T0W7-F1
#
_cell.length_a   1.000
_cell.length_b   1.000
_cell.length_c   1.000
_cell.angle_alpha   90.00
_cell.angle_beta   90.00
_cell.angle_gamma   90.00
#
_symmetry.space_group_name_H-M   'P 1'
#
loop_
_entity.id
_entity.type
_entity.pdbx_description
1 polymer ?
#
loop_
_entity_poly.entity_id
_entity_poly.type
_entity_poly.pdbx_seq_one_letter_code
_entity_poly.pdbx_strand_id
1 'polypeptide(L)'
;MENMRAEPVADGQPPLPSADVVSKVLSQNISNTTFLKNVGIPTRSSKSQSAGEEVLRQELTSERQGLVVLYQQVEELKKKTEAAEEYEGIKKQQDESNVILMKILNLNTPDTSSQP
;
A
#
# COMPACT_ATOMS: atom_id res chain seq x y z
N MET A 1 -3.27 24.80 55.44
CA MET A 1 -3.15 24.72 53.98
C MET A 1 -2.30 25.91 53.55
N GLU A 2 -1.08 25.63 53.13
CA GLU A 2 -0.09 26.64 52.76
C GLU A 2 -0.30 27.02 51.29
N ASN A 3 -0.49 28.31 51.05
CA ASN A 3 -0.83 28.84 49.72
C ASN A 3 0.43 28.88 48.88
N MET A 4 0.49 28.04 47.84
CA MET A 4 1.56 28.05 46.84
C MET A 4 1.58 29.40 46.11
N ARG A 5 2.39 30.35 46.60
CA ARG A 5 2.67 31.60 45.90
C ARG A 5 3.51 31.30 44.66
N ALA A 6 3.07 31.85 43.53
CA ALA A 6 3.81 31.82 42.27
C ALA A 6 5.14 32.58 42.41
N GLU A 7 6.22 32.02 41.89
CA GLU A 7 7.45 32.78 41.64
C GLU A 7 7.17 33.91 40.64
N PRO A 8 7.77 35.10 40.83
CA PRO A 8 7.57 36.23 39.94
C PRO A 8 8.24 35.94 38.59
N VAL A 9 7.43 35.82 37.53
CA VAL A 9 7.93 35.82 36.15
C VAL A 9 8.34 37.26 35.81
N ALA A 10 9.59 37.41 35.35
CA ALA A 10 10.16 38.68 34.94
C ALA A 10 9.32 39.38 33.85
N ASP A 11 9.26 40.71 33.96
CA ASP A 11 8.75 41.70 33.01
C ASP A 11 7.29 41.56 32.52
N GLY A 12 6.39 42.23 33.22
CA GLY A 12 5.21 42.92 32.64
C GLY A 12 4.10 42.04 32.06
N GLN A 13 4.26 40.72 32.01
CA GLN A 13 3.26 39.83 31.44
C GLN A 13 2.17 39.51 32.48
N PRO A 14 0.87 39.59 32.12
CA PRO A 14 -0.20 39.26 33.06
C PRO A 14 -0.02 37.83 33.58
N PRO A 15 -0.29 37.57 34.88
CA PRO A 15 -0.21 36.23 35.45
C PRO A 15 -1.02 35.25 34.61
N LEU A 16 -0.42 34.10 34.31
CA LEU A 16 -1.11 33.04 33.57
C LEU A 16 -2.44 32.70 34.26
N PRO A 17 -3.55 32.58 33.50
CA PRO A 17 -4.82 32.11 34.04
C PRO A 17 -4.63 30.80 34.81
N SER A 18 -5.37 30.63 35.90
CA SER A 18 -5.28 29.43 36.75
C SER A 18 -5.48 28.14 35.95
N ALA A 19 -6.39 28.15 34.96
CA ALA A 19 -6.61 27.04 34.05
C ALA A 19 -5.36 26.66 33.24
N ASP A 20 -4.58 27.65 32.79
CA ASP A 20 -3.36 27.42 32.01
C ASP A 20 -2.22 26.90 32.87
N VAL A 21 -2.11 27.42 34.10
CA VAL A 21 -1.15 26.90 35.10
C VAL A 21 -1.47 25.45 35.42
N VAL A 22 -2.74 25.12 35.66
CA VAL A 22 -3.19 23.75 35.93
C VAL A 22 -2.97 22.85 34.71
N SER A 23 -3.30 23.31 33.50
CA SER A 23 -3.06 22.59 32.25
C SER A 23 -1.56 22.30 32.05
N LYS A 24 -0.69 23.26 32.34
CA LYS A 24 0.77 23.10 32.24
C LYS A 24 1.31 22.11 33.27
N VAL A 25 0.88 22.20 34.53
CA VAL A 25 1.30 21.26 35.59
C VAL A 25 0.78 19.86 35.30
N LEU A 26 -0.47 19.73 34.86
CA LEU A 26 -1.03 18.44 34.47
C LEU A 26 -0.27 17.86 33.27
N SER A 27 -0.05 18.63 32.20
CA SER A 27 0.66 18.14 31.00
C SER A 27 2.09 17.66 31.30
N GLN A 28 2.78 18.28 32.25
CA GLN A 28 4.10 17.84 32.71
C GLN A 28 4.05 16.57 33.59
N ASN A 29 2.93 16.29 34.26
CA ASN A 29 2.79 15.20 35.22
C ASN A 29 1.79 14.11 34.79
N ILE A 30 1.26 14.16 33.56
CA ILE A 30 0.23 13.24 33.03
C ILE A 30 0.58 11.76 33.30
N SER A 31 1.86 11.40 33.25
CA SER A 31 2.36 10.03 33.45
C SER A 31 2.35 9.56 34.92
N ASN A 32 2.39 10.49 35.89
CA ASN A 32 2.61 10.22 37.33
C ASN A 32 1.36 10.45 38.20
N THR A 33 0.25 10.93 37.63
CA THR A 33 -0.96 11.22 38.40
C THR A 33 -1.85 9.98 38.59
N THR A 34 -1.69 9.30 39.73
CA THR A 34 -2.60 8.23 40.17
C THR A 34 -4.05 8.72 40.26
N PHE A 35 -4.24 10.01 40.58
CA PHE A 35 -5.55 10.64 40.63
C PHE A 35 -6.32 10.51 39.31
N LEU A 36 -5.70 10.86 38.16
CA LEU A 36 -6.35 10.76 36.85
C LEU A 36 -6.70 9.31 36.49
N LYS A 37 -5.86 8.35 36.87
CA LYS A 37 -6.14 6.92 36.71
C LYS A 37 -7.36 6.48 37.53
N ASN A 38 -7.50 6.96 38.77
CA ASN A 38 -8.59 6.59 39.65
C ASN A 38 -9.95 7.17 39.22
N VAL A 39 -9.95 8.34 38.58
CA VAL A 39 -11.18 8.96 38.03
C VAL A 39 -11.49 8.51 36.60
N GLY A 40 -10.77 7.51 36.07
CA GLY A 40 -11.01 6.94 34.75
C GLY A 40 -10.61 7.83 33.58
N ILE A 41 -9.84 8.89 33.81
CA ILE A 41 -9.37 9.77 32.74
C ILE A 41 -8.19 9.07 32.04
N PRO A 42 -8.29 8.74 30.74
CA PRO A 42 -7.21 8.10 30.02
C PRO A 42 -6.01 9.06 29.96
N THR A 43 -4.98 8.78 30.74
CA THR A 43 -3.69 9.45 30.57
C THR A 43 -3.05 8.91 29.29
N ARG A 44 -2.36 9.76 28.52
CA ARG A 44 -1.45 9.30 27.45
C ARG A 44 -0.33 8.50 28.14
N SER A 45 -0.62 7.24 28.42
CA SER A 45 0.41 6.28 28.76
C SER A 45 1.31 6.23 27.55
N SER A 46 2.60 6.54 27.74
CA SER A 46 3.66 6.08 26.86
C SER A 46 3.64 4.55 26.89
N LYS A 47 2.64 3.94 26.26
CA LYS A 47 2.62 2.49 26.04
C LYS A 47 3.81 2.24 25.13
N SER A 48 4.88 1.71 25.71
CA SER A 48 5.89 0.98 24.95
C SER A 48 5.14 0.06 24.00
N GLN A 49 5.47 0.10 22.71
CA GLN A 49 4.84 -0.74 21.69
C GLN A 49 4.69 -2.15 22.24
N SER A 50 3.44 -2.61 22.34
CA SER A 50 3.17 -3.95 22.82
C SER A 50 3.79 -4.94 21.85
N ALA A 51 4.32 -6.07 22.33
CA ALA A 51 4.86 -7.10 21.45
C ALA A 51 3.87 -7.52 20.35
N GLY A 52 2.55 -7.48 20.63
CA GLY A 52 1.51 -7.74 19.63
C GLY A 52 1.37 -6.64 18.57
N GLU A 53 1.67 -5.38 18.89
CA GLU A 53 1.67 -4.29 17.91
C GLU A 53 2.83 -4.44 16.92
N GLU A 54 4.00 -4.86 17.41
CA GLU A 54 5.17 -5.08 16.57
C GLU A 54 4.96 -6.25 15.60
N VAL A 55 4.36 -7.35 16.06
CA VAL A 55 4.01 -8.48 15.20
C VAL A 55 3.06 -8.06 14.08
N LEU A 56 2.01 -7.28 14.39
CA LEU A 56 1.06 -6.79 13.39
C LEU A 56 1.73 -5.85 12.37
N ARG A 57 2.68 -5.01 12.82
CA ARG A 57 3.45 -4.14 11.92
C ARG A 57 4.32 -4.97 10.98
N GLN A 58 4.98 -6.00 11.50
CA GLN A 58 5.82 -6.90 10.71
C GLN A 58 5.01 -7.73 9.70
N GLU A 59 3.81 -8.16 10.08
CA GLU A 59 2.90 -8.86 9.17
C GLU A 59 2.45 -7.94 8.03
N LEU A 60 2.06 -6.71 8.35
CA LEU A 60 1.63 -5.72 7.36
C LEU A 60 2.75 -5.33 6.38
N THR A 61 4.00 -5.24 6.84
CA THR A 61 5.14 -4.99 5.94
C THR A 61 5.41 -6.19 5.04
N SER A 62 5.33 -7.40 5.59
CA SER A 62 5.51 -8.65 4.83
C SER A 62 4.40 -8.83 3.77
N GLU A 63 3.15 -8.53 4.12
CA GLU A 63 2.02 -8.57 3.20
C GLU A 63 2.18 -7.53 2.08
N ARG A 64 2.57 -6.29 2.40
CA ARG A 64 2.85 -5.26 1.39
C ARG A 64 3.95 -5.68 0.43
N GLN A 65 5.03 -6.28 0.95
CA GLN A 65 6.12 -6.78 0.12
C GLN A 65 5.64 -7.91 -0.80
N GLY A 66 4.85 -8.85 -0.26
CA GLY A 66 4.24 -9.94 -1.03
C GLY A 66 3.30 -9.44 -2.12
N LEU A 67 2.50 -8.41 -1.83
CA LEU A 67 1.59 -7.80 -2.80
C LEU A 67 2.35 -7.19 -3.98
N VAL A 68 3.47 -6.50 -3.73
CA VAL A 68 4.31 -5.92 -4.79
C VAL A 68 4.85 -7.02 -5.71
N VAL A 69 5.35 -8.12 -5.15
CA VAL A 69 5.86 -9.26 -5.93
C VAL A 69 4.75 -9.89 -6.75
N LEU A 70 3.56 -10.08 -6.16
CA LEU A 70 2.41 -10.65 -6.85
C LEU A 70 1.96 -9.75 -8.01
N TYR A 71 1.90 -8.44 -7.79
CA TYR A 71 1.55 -7.48 -8.84
C TYR A 71 2.52 -7.55 -10.01
N GLN A 72 3.82 -7.63 -9.72
CA GLN A 72 4.86 -7.74 -10.76
C GLN A 72 4.68 -9.03 -11.57
N GLN A 73 4.41 -10.17 -10.92
CA GLN A 73 4.19 -11.44 -11.59
C GLN A 73 2.94 -11.42 -12.49
N VAL A 74 1.85 -10.80 -12.01
CA VAL A 74 0.62 -10.65 -12.80
C VAL A 74 0.87 -9.78 -14.03
N GLU A 75 1.61 -8.68 -13.89
CA GLU A 75 1.96 -7.82 -15.02
C GLU A 75 2.82 -8.55 -16.06
N GLU A 76 3.83 -9.31 -15.60
CA GLU A 76 4.68 -10.12 -16.48
C GLU A 76 3.90 -11.21 -17.20
N LEU A 77 3.01 -11.92 -16.50
CA LEU A 77 2.16 -12.94 -17.10
C LEU A 77 1.22 -12.33 -18.14
N LYS A 78 0.61 -11.18 -17.83
CA LYS A 78 -0.24 -10.46 -18.78
C LYS A 78 0.51 -10.13 -20.08
N LYS A 79 1.73 -9.58 -19.99
CA LYS A 79 2.57 -9.28 -21.16
C LYS A 79 2.89 -10.54 -21.97
N LYS A 80 3.19 -11.66 -21.30
CA LYS A 80 3.45 -12.94 -21.97
C LYS A 80 2.22 -13.48 -22.69
N THR A 81 1.05 -13.38 -22.08
CA THR A 81 -0.20 -13.81 -22.70
C THR A 81 -0.54 -12.96 -23.91
N GLU A 82 -0.44 -11.63 -23.81
CA GLU A 82 -0.67 -10.73 -24.95
C GLU A 82 0.28 -11.05 -26.13
N ALA A 83 1.57 -11.30 -25.85
CA ALA A 83 2.52 -11.68 -26.88
C ALA A 83 2.22 -13.06 -27.50
N ALA A 84 1.74 -14.01 -26.70
CA ALA A 84 1.35 -15.33 -27.19
C ALA A 84 0.11 -15.26 -28.10
N GLU A 85 -0.88 -14.45 -27.73
CA GLU A 85 -2.08 -14.20 -28.54
C GLU A 85 -1.74 -13.52 -29.87
N GLU A 86 -0.83 -12.54 -29.88
CA GLU A 86 -0.35 -11.89 -31.11
C GLU A 86 0.35 -12.89 -32.04
N TYR A 87 1.24 -13.73 -31.48
CA TYR A 87 1.93 -14.76 -32.26
C TYR A 87 0.96 -15.76 -32.89
N GLU A 88 -0.06 -16.21 -32.13
CA GLU A 88 -1.08 -17.12 -32.64
C GLU A 88 -1.92 -16.48 -33.74
N GLY A 89 -2.26 -15.19 -33.60
CA GLY A 89 -2.95 -14.41 -34.63
C GLY A 89 -2.16 -14.32 -35.93
N ILE A 90 -0.87 -13.97 -35.85
CA ILE A 90 0.03 -13.89 -37.01
C ILE A 90 0.16 -15.25 -37.68
N LYS A 91 0.36 -16.32 -36.89
CA LYS A 91 0.49 -17.68 -37.40
C LYS A 91 -0.77 -18.12 -38.16
N LYS A 92 -1.95 -17.86 -37.60
CA LYS A 92 -3.23 -18.17 -38.27
C LYS A 92 -3.37 -17.41 -39.59
N GLN A 93 -3.04 -16.12 -39.61
CA GLN A 93 -3.09 -15.33 -40.83
C GLN A 93 -2.12 -15.85 -41.91
N GLN A 94 -0.94 -16.31 -41.49
CA GLN A 94 0.02 -16.92 -42.40
C GLN A 94 -0.48 -18.26 -42.95
N ASP A 95 -1.08 -19.12 -42.12
CA ASP A 95 -1.67 -20.38 -42.56
C ASP A 95 -2.81 -20.15 -43.56
N GLU A 96 -3.67 -19.16 -43.33
CA GLU A 96 -4.72 -18.75 -44.26
C GLU A 96 -4.14 -18.25 -45.60
N SER A 97 -3.10 -17.42 -45.56
CA SER A 97 -2.39 -16.95 -46.75
C SER A 97 -1.79 -18.11 -47.56
N ASN A 98 -1.14 -19.06 -46.87
CA ASN A 98 -0.56 -20.24 -47.50
C ASN A 98 -1.63 -21.10 -48.20
N VAL A 99 -2.80 -21.27 -47.57
CA VAL A 99 -3.94 -22.00 -48.16
C VAL A 99 -4.43 -21.30 -49.44
N ILE A 100 -4.57 -19.97 -49.43
CA ILE A 100 -4.98 -19.20 -50.61
C ILE A 100 -3.97 -19.35 -51.73
N LEU A 101 -2.68 -19.22 -51.43
CA LEU A 101 -1.60 -19.38 -52.40
C LEU A 101 -1.65 -20.77 -53.05
N MET A 102 -1.82 -21.83 -52.25
CA MET A 102 -1.93 -23.20 -52.76
C MET A 102 -3.12 -23.38 -53.71
N LYS A 103 -4.28 -22.78 -53.39
CA LYS A 103 -5.45 -22.79 -54.29
C LYS A 103 -5.16 -22.09 -55.62
N ILE A 104 -4.51 -20.92 -55.58
CA ILE A 104 -4.14 -20.16 -56.79
C ILE A 104 -3.16 -20.95 -57.65
N LEU A 105 -2.14 -21.57 -57.05
CA LEU A 105 -1.17 -22.40 -57.78
C LEU A 105 -1.84 -23.57 -58.48
N ASN A 106 -2.74 -24.28 -57.80
CA ASN A 106 -3.49 -25.41 -58.36
C ASN A 106 -4.46 -25.00 -59.47
N LEU A 107 -5.01 -23.78 -59.43
CA LEU A 107 -5.85 -23.24 -60.51
C LEU A 107 -5.03 -22.80 -61.74
N ASN A 108 -3.75 -22.47 -61.55
CA ASN A 108 -2.85 -22.02 -62.61
C ASN A 108 -2.01 -23.14 -63.23
N THR A 109 -2.07 -24.36 -62.72
CA THR A 109 -1.57 -25.53 -63.45
C THR A 109 -2.59 -25.88 -64.53
N PRO A 110 -2.30 -25.66 -65.83
CA PRO A 110 -3.19 -26.11 -66.88
C PRO A 110 -3.33 -27.64 -66.76
N ASP A 111 -4.57 -28.14 -66.90
CA ASP A 111 -4.86 -29.56 -67.07
C ASP A 111 -4.00 -30.09 -68.23
N THR A 112 -2.81 -30.59 -67.92
CA THR A 112 -2.02 -31.42 -68.84
C THR A 112 -2.56 -32.85 -68.89
N SER A 113 -3.64 -33.12 -68.15
CA SER A 113 -4.39 -34.37 -68.17
C SER A 113 -5.53 -34.33 -69.20
N SER A 114 -5.21 -34.15 -70.48
CA SER A 114 -6.04 -34.62 -71.59
C SER A 114 -5.22 -34.62 -72.88
N GLN A 115 -4.47 -35.70 -73.07
CA GLN A 115 -4.05 -36.12 -74.41
C GLN A 115 -4.31 -37.62 -74.54
N PRO A 116 -5.35 -38.05 -75.28
CA PRO A 116 -5.35 -39.35 -75.94
C PRO A 116 -4.41 -39.35 -77.15
#